data_AF-A0A9P6DFN4-F1
#
_entry.id   AF-A0A9P6DFN4-F1
#
_cell.length_a   1.000
_cell.length_b   1.000
_cell.length_c   1.000
_cell.angle_alpha   90.00
_cell.angle_beta   90.00
_cell.angle_gamma   90.00
#
_symmetry.space_group_name_H-M   'P 1'
#
loop_
_entity.id
_entity.type
_entity.pdbx_description
1 polymer ?
#
loop_
_entity_poly.entity_id
_entity_poly.type
_entity_poly.pdbx_seq_one_letter_code
_entity_poly.pdbx_strand_id
1 'polypeptide(L)'
;MQFSSKFLALALAALPSAFAAPAQTDFRISPSVNTNKCLNVRGNLLANGTAVDIFDCNRSAAQNWVINPGSTSVQLSGTNFCLDAGSSPANGVGMKIWQCFDNLPAQEWFLTNDDRIALENQGFCLDLTNGDVTNGNQVQIWQCTDGDVNQAWVL
;
A
#
# COMPACT_ATOMS: atom_id res chain seq x y z
N MET A 1 -40.66 41.44 50.82
CA MET A 1 -39.80 41.40 49.61
C MET A 1 -38.73 40.34 49.87
N GLN A 2 -38.82 39.16 49.25
CA GLN A 2 -37.78 38.15 49.32
C GLN A 2 -37.79 37.39 47.99
N PHE A 3 -36.79 37.66 47.15
CA PHE A 3 -36.66 37.06 45.83
C PHE A 3 -36.00 35.68 45.97
N SER A 4 -36.68 34.65 45.45
CA SER A 4 -36.13 33.30 45.29
C SER A 4 -35.29 33.25 44.02
N SER A 5 -33.98 33.05 44.17
CA SER A 5 -33.05 32.88 43.04
C SER A 5 -32.91 31.39 42.74
N LYS A 6 -33.52 30.93 41.65
CA LYS A 6 -33.28 29.59 41.09
C LYS A 6 -31.96 29.64 40.31
N PHE A 7 -30.92 29.02 40.84
CA PHE A 7 -29.68 28.78 40.09
C PHE A 7 -29.92 27.63 39.09
N LEU A 8 -29.86 27.96 37.79
CA LEU A 8 -29.86 27.00 36.70
C LEU A 8 -28.42 26.46 36.56
N ALA A 9 -28.16 25.23 36.99
CA ALA A 9 -26.88 24.59 36.76
C ALA A 9 -26.80 24.16 35.27
N LEU A 10 -25.98 24.85 34.48
CA LEU A 10 -25.59 24.37 33.15
C LEU A 10 -24.67 23.16 33.33
N ALA A 11 -25.14 21.97 32.94
CA ALA A 11 -24.26 20.82 32.77
C ALA A 11 -23.40 21.05 31.52
N LEU A 12 -22.09 21.28 31.69
CA LEU A 12 -21.14 21.17 30.58
C LEU A 12 -21.02 19.70 30.19
N ALA A 13 -21.60 19.31 29.06
CA ALA A 13 -21.28 18.04 28.43
C ALA A 13 -19.85 18.14 27.85
N ALA A 14 -18.90 17.41 28.45
CA ALA A 14 -17.59 17.22 27.85
C ALA A 14 -17.75 16.34 26.60
N LEU A 15 -17.42 16.88 25.43
CA LEU A 15 -17.34 16.10 24.20
C LEU A 15 -16.16 15.13 24.29
N PRO A 16 -16.31 13.86 23.85
CA PRO A 16 -15.16 12.97 23.75
C PRO A 16 -14.20 13.56 22.71
N SER A 17 -12.95 13.76 23.10
CA SER A 17 -11.87 14.08 22.15
C SER A 17 -11.70 12.87 21.23
N ALA A 18 -12.19 12.96 20.00
CA ALA A 18 -11.83 12.00 18.95
C ALA A 18 -10.36 12.24 18.61
N PHE A 19 -9.49 11.32 19.01
CA PHE A 19 -8.15 11.25 18.43
C PHE A 19 -8.32 10.94 16.94
N ALA A 20 -8.07 11.93 16.09
CA ALA A 20 -7.98 11.67 14.66
C ALA A 20 -6.87 10.64 14.43
N ALA A 21 -7.18 9.55 13.74
CA ALA A 21 -6.15 8.63 13.26
C ALA A 21 -5.13 9.44 12.44
N PRO A 22 -3.83 9.07 12.49
CA PRO A 22 -2.82 9.74 11.67
C PRO A 22 -3.27 9.70 10.20
N ALA A 23 -3.14 10.83 9.51
CA ALA A 23 -3.46 10.92 8.09
C ALA A 23 -2.56 9.95 7.32
N GLN A 24 -3.12 8.87 6.79
CA GLN A 24 -2.41 7.98 5.88
C GLN A 24 -2.12 8.75 4.58
N THR A 25 -0.90 8.62 4.07
CA THR A 25 -0.54 9.21 2.78
C THR A 25 -0.77 8.16 1.70
N ASP A 26 -1.64 8.47 0.76
CA ASP A 26 -1.86 7.66 -0.44
C ASP A 26 -0.81 8.00 -1.50
N PHE A 27 -0.17 6.97 -2.05
CA PHE A 27 0.83 7.05 -3.10
C PHE A 27 0.35 6.36 -4.36
N ARG A 28 0.84 6.85 -5.51
CA ARG A 28 0.79 6.08 -6.75
C ARG A 28 2.18 5.54 -7.00
N ILE A 29 2.31 4.23 -6.95
CA ILE A 29 3.58 3.55 -7.12
C ILE A 29 3.81 3.37 -8.63
N SER A 30 4.85 3.99 -9.19
CA SER A 30 5.17 3.93 -10.61
C SER A 30 6.56 3.31 -10.83
N PRO A 31 6.76 2.48 -11.87
CA PRO A 31 8.11 2.03 -12.20
C PRO A 31 8.97 3.24 -12.61
N SER A 32 10.20 3.32 -12.12
CA SER A 32 11.11 4.44 -12.38
C SER A 32 11.37 4.67 -13.88
N VAL A 33 11.32 3.59 -14.67
CA VAL A 33 11.50 3.60 -16.12
C VAL A 33 10.31 4.20 -16.89
N ASN A 34 9.12 4.30 -16.28
CA ASN A 34 7.95 4.93 -16.91
C ASN A 34 6.88 5.37 -15.88
N THR A 35 6.91 6.65 -15.52
CA THR A 35 5.98 7.26 -14.55
C THR A 35 4.56 7.47 -15.07
N ASN A 36 4.26 7.11 -16.33
CA ASN A 36 2.87 7.08 -16.83
C ASN A 36 2.17 5.74 -16.51
N LYS A 37 2.91 4.77 -15.97
CA LYS A 37 2.38 3.49 -15.49
C LYS A 37 2.29 3.49 -13.97
N CYS A 38 1.29 2.82 -13.44
CA CYS A 38 1.01 2.74 -12.01
C CYS A 38 0.80 1.26 -11.62
N LEU A 39 1.28 0.89 -10.43
CA LEU A 39 0.97 -0.37 -9.76
C LEU A 39 -0.53 -0.47 -9.56
N ASN A 40 -1.14 -1.51 -10.10
CA ASN A 40 -2.57 -1.59 -10.36
C ASN A 40 -3.13 -2.94 -9.92
N VAL A 41 -4.29 -2.92 -9.26
CA VAL A 41 -5.08 -4.14 -9.05
C VAL A 41 -5.85 -4.47 -10.33
N ARG A 42 -5.53 -5.63 -10.93
CA ARG A 42 -6.03 -6.02 -12.24
C ARG A 42 -7.56 -5.98 -12.29
N GLY A 43 -8.08 -5.25 -13.28
CA GLY A 43 -9.52 -5.14 -13.53
C GLY A 43 -10.32 -4.45 -12.41
N ASN A 44 -9.67 -3.75 -11.46
CA ASN A 44 -10.31 -3.19 -10.26
C ASN A 44 -11.05 -4.25 -9.41
N LEU A 45 -10.63 -5.52 -9.49
CA LEU A 45 -11.29 -6.62 -8.80
C LEU A 45 -10.73 -6.78 -7.39
N LEU A 46 -11.55 -6.51 -6.37
CA LEU A 46 -11.15 -6.64 -4.96
C LEU A 46 -11.45 -8.04 -4.43
N ALA A 47 -10.63 -9.00 -4.82
CA ALA A 47 -10.71 -10.40 -4.37
C ALA A 47 -9.33 -10.97 -4.09
N ASN A 48 -9.23 -11.82 -3.06
CA ASN A 48 -8.03 -12.59 -2.75
C ASN A 48 -7.52 -13.30 -4.01
N GLY A 49 -6.25 -13.08 -4.33
CA GLY A 49 -5.62 -13.68 -5.50
C GLY A 49 -5.69 -12.84 -6.77
N THR A 50 -6.36 -11.68 -6.75
CA THR A 50 -6.35 -10.78 -7.90
C THR A 50 -4.95 -10.28 -8.15
N ALA A 51 -4.46 -10.46 -9.38
CA ALA A 51 -3.10 -10.06 -9.76
C ALA A 51 -2.88 -8.56 -9.61
N VAL A 52 -1.66 -8.21 -9.23
CA VAL A 52 -1.16 -6.83 -9.29
C VAL A 52 -0.30 -6.70 -10.54
N ASP A 53 -0.64 -5.75 -11.39
CA ASP A 53 0.05 -5.44 -12.63
C ASP A 53 0.47 -3.98 -12.69
N ILE A 54 1.08 -3.58 -13.79
CA ILE A 54 1.15 -2.17 -14.16
C ILE A 54 0.08 -1.84 -15.20
N PHE A 55 -0.48 -0.64 -15.09
CA PHE A 55 -1.43 -0.12 -16.07
C PHE A 55 -1.22 1.39 -16.23
N ASP A 56 -1.73 1.97 -17.32
CA ASP A 56 -1.78 3.43 -17.46
C ASP A 56 -2.40 4.06 -16.21
N CYS A 57 -1.73 5.07 -15.68
CA CYS A 57 -2.23 5.80 -14.52
C CYS A 57 -3.57 6.47 -14.88
N ASN A 58 -4.63 6.09 -14.18
CA ASN A 58 -6.01 6.48 -14.50
C ASN A 58 -6.78 7.05 -13.29
N ARG A 59 -6.08 7.29 -12.17
CA ARG A 59 -6.64 7.83 -10.91
C ARG A 59 -7.73 6.96 -10.28
N SER A 60 -7.84 5.69 -10.67
CA SER A 60 -8.73 4.74 -10.01
C SER A 60 -8.23 4.41 -8.60
N ALA A 61 -9.13 3.99 -7.73
CA ALA A 61 -8.78 3.52 -6.39
C ALA A 61 -7.87 2.26 -6.43
N ALA A 62 -7.91 1.50 -7.53
CA ALA A 62 -7.05 0.33 -7.74
C ALA A 62 -5.55 0.67 -7.92
N GLN A 63 -5.19 1.95 -7.98
CA GLN A 63 -3.82 2.45 -8.15
C GLN A 63 -3.34 3.30 -6.96
N ASN A 64 -4.14 3.39 -5.89
CA ASN A 64 -3.80 4.17 -4.70
C ASN A 64 -3.38 3.22 -3.58
N TRP A 65 -2.13 3.36 -3.14
CA TRP A 65 -1.51 2.50 -2.15
C TRP A 65 -1.05 3.31 -0.95
N VAL A 66 -1.19 2.74 0.24
CA VAL A 66 -0.64 3.27 1.48
C VAL A 66 0.65 2.53 1.78
N ILE A 67 1.75 3.27 1.87
CA ILE A 67 3.03 2.81 2.39
C ILE A 67 3.51 3.85 3.41
N ASN A 68 3.44 3.53 4.70
CA ASN A 68 3.89 4.47 5.73
C ASN A 68 5.38 4.22 6.03
N PRO A 69 6.21 5.27 6.20
CA PRO A 69 7.58 5.09 6.67
C PRO A 69 7.63 4.28 7.97
N GLY A 70 8.41 3.19 7.99
CA GLY A 70 8.49 2.27 9.14
C GLY A 70 7.32 1.29 9.26
N SER A 71 6.34 1.32 8.35
CA SER A 71 5.33 0.26 8.20
C SER A 71 5.90 -0.88 7.37
N THR A 72 5.45 -2.08 7.69
CA THR A 72 5.80 -3.32 7.01
C THR A 72 4.69 -3.72 6.04
N SER A 73 3.99 -2.78 5.41
CA SER A 73 2.88 -3.14 4.50
C SER A 73 2.68 -2.14 3.38
N VAL A 74 2.26 -2.68 2.24
CA VAL A 74 1.76 -1.94 1.08
C VAL A 74 0.29 -2.29 0.93
N GLN A 75 -0.57 -1.42 1.46
CA GLN A 75 -2.01 -1.63 1.53
C GLN A 75 -2.72 -0.88 0.42
N LEU A 76 -3.70 -1.48 -0.23
CA LEU A 76 -4.57 -0.78 -1.16
C LEU A 76 -5.49 0.17 -0.38
N SER A 77 -5.38 1.47 -0.67
CA SER A 77 -6.00 2.53 0.13
C SER A 77 -7.51 2.35 0.29
N GLY A 78 -8.00 2.54 1.52
CA GLY A 78 -9.42 2.40 1.87
C GLY A 78 -9.96 0.96 1.88
N THR A 79 -9.10 -0.06 1.79
CA THR A 79 -9.51 -1.48 1.79
C THR A 79 -8.72 -2.31 2.80
N ASN A 80 -9.10 -3.58 3.00
CA ASN A 80 -8.30 -4.55 3.77
C ASN A 80 -7.47 -5.48 2.87
N PHE A 81 -6.97 -4.98 1.74
CA PHE A 81 -6.13 -5.74 0.81
C PHE A 81 -4.69 -5.23 0.83
N CYS A 82 -3.75 -6.15 0.92
CA CYS A 82 -2.32 -5.90 0.94
C CYS A 82 -1.64 -6.58 -0.26
N LEU A 83 -0.53 -6.00 -0.71
CA LEU A 83 0.37 -6.61 -1.68
C LEU A 83 0.96 -7.90 -1.09
N ASP A 84 0.86 -9.02 -1.81
CA ASP A 84 1.15 -10.35 -1.28
C ASP A 84 2.05 -11.17 -2.22
N ALA A 85 3.20 -11.60 -1.71
CA ALA A 85 4.21 -12.39 -2.43
C ALA A 85 3.92 -13.90 -2.44
N GLY A 86 2.83 -14.37 -1.83
CA GLY A 86 2.48 -15.78 -1.72
C GLY A 86 3.28 -16.55 -0.67
N SER A 87 2.89 -17.80 -0.45
CA SER A 87 3.42 -18.65 0.62
C SER A 87 4.79 -19.28 0.33
N SER A 88 5.33 -19.09 -0.88
CA SER A 88 6.63 -19.64 -1.28
C SER A 88 7.38 -18.63 -2.15
N PRO A 89 7.95 -17.58 -1.55
CA PRO A 89 8.70 -16.56 -2.27
C PRO A 89 9.86 -17.15 -3.06
N ALA A 90 9.92 -16.85 -4.35
CA ALA A 90 11.01 -17.20 -5.26
C ALA A 90 11.00 -16.21 -6.44
N ASN A 91 12.13 -16.11 -7.14
CA ASN A 91 12.22 -15.34 -8.38
C ASN A 91 11.09 -15.73 -9.35
N GLY A 92 10.36 -14.73 -9.83
CA GLY A 92 9.28 -14.94 -10.79
C GLY A 92 7.91 -15.20 -10.17
N VAL A 93 7.78 -15.20 -8.85
CA VAL A 93 6.46 -15.28 -8.21
C VAL A 93 5.70 -13.98 -8.47
N GLY A 94 4.59 -14.09 -9.19
CA GLY A 94 3.74 -12.95 -9.54
C GLY A 94 2.97 -12.40 -8.34
N MET A 95 2.89 -11.08 -8.27
CA MET A 95 2.22 -10.37 -7.19
C MET A 95 0.71 -10.40 -7.33
N LYS A 96 0.04 -10.37 -6.19
CA LYS A 96 -1.42 -10.32 -6.06
C LYS A 96 -1.80 -9.49 -4.85
N ILE A 97 -3.07 -9.14 -4.78
CA ILE A 97 -3.68 -8.69 -3.52
C ILE A 97 -4.20 -9.90 -2.74
N TRP A 98 -4.09 -9.79 -1.43
CA TRP A 98 -4.72 -10.69 -0.48
C TRP A 98 -5.18 -9.91 0.74
N GLN A 99 -6.15 -10.42 1.49
CA GLN A 99 -6.55 -9.82 2.75
C GLN A 99 -5.31 -9.59 3.63
N CYS A 100 -5.23 -8.41 4.25
CA CYS A 100 -4.11 -8.07 5.11
C CYS A 100 -4.09 -8.96 6.36
N PHE A 101 -2.91 -9.46 6.72
CA PHE A 101 -2.66 -10.18 7.96
C PHE A 101 -1.42 -9.60 8.64
N ASP A 102 -1.53 -9.32 9.94
CA ASP A 102 -0.38 -8.93 10.76
C ASP A 102 0.58 -10.12 10.89
N ASN A 103 1.89 -9.84 10.87
CA ASN A 103 2.95 -10.84 11.02
C ASN A 103 2.93 -11.94 9.95
N LEU A 104 2.50 -11.60 8.72
CA LEU A 104 2.56 -12.49 7.58
C LEU A 104 3.75 -12.08 6.68
N PRO A 105 4.87 -12.83 6.67
CA PRO A 105 6.09 -12.42 5.95
C PRO A 105 5.92 -12.17 4.45
N ALA A 106 4.88 -12.74 3.83
CA ALA A 106 4.56 -12.52 2.41
C ALA A 106 3.91 -11.14 2.13
N GLN A 107 3.52 -10.41 3.18
CA GLN A 107 2.90 -9.09 3.14
C GLN A 107 3.73 -8.04 3.88
N GLU A 108 4.91 -8.42 4.38
CA GLU A 108 5.82 -7.55 5.11
C GLU A 108 6.73 -6.78 4.15
N TRP A 109 6.33 -5.56 3.79
CA TRP A 109 7.03 -4.73 2.79
C TRP A 109 7.53 -3.42 3.38
N PHE A 110 8.71 -2.98 2.97
CA PHE A 110 9.23 -1.67 3.36
C PHE A 110 9.86 -0.94 2.16
N LEU A 111 9.79 0.39 2.20
CA LEU A 111 10.50 1.25 1.27
C LEU A 111 11.96 1.38 1.71
N THR A 112 12.88 1.08 0.81
CA THR A 112 14.32 1.27 1.00
C THR A 112 14.74 2.71 0.65
N ASN A 113 15.93 3.13 1.08
CA ASN A 113 16.46 4.46 0.75
C ASN A 113 16.90 4.60 -0.72
N ASP A 114 16.95 3.50 -1.46
CA ASP A 114 17.31 3.45 -2.88
C ASP A 114 16.11 3.08 -3.78
N ASP A 115 14.93 3.55 -3.38
CA ASP A 115 13.68 3.51 -4.17
C ASP A 115 13.16 2.10 -4.49
N ARG A 116 13.59 1.06 -3.76
CA ARG A 116 13.04 -0.30 -3.86
C ARG A 116 11.94 -0.54 -2.82
N ILE A 117 10.96 -1.36 -3.19
CA ILE A 117 9.96 -1.92 -2.27
C ILE A 117 10.36 -3.36 -1.98
N ALA A 118 10.88 -3.63 -0.78
CA ALA A 118 11.50 -4.90 -0.44
C ALA A 118 10.64 -5.71 0.54
N LEU A 119 10.64 -7.03 0.35
CA LEU A 119 10.03 -7.99 1.28
C LEU A 119 10.97 -8.14 2.48
N GLU A 120 10.46 -7.83 3.67
CA GLU A 120 11.23 -7.75 4.91
C GLU A 120 11.91 -9.09 5.23
N ASN A 121 13.23 -9.05 5.49
CA ASN A 121 14.06 -10.21 5.84
C ASN A 121 14.04 -11.38 4.82
N GLN A 122 13.59 -11.16 3.58
CA GLN A 122 13.46 -12.22 2.57
C GLN A 122 14.40 -12.06 1.36
N GLY A 123 15.02 -10.88 1.19
CA GLY A 123 15.97 -10.62 0.10
C GLY A 123 15.35 -10.46 -1.29
N PHE A 124 14.02 -10.28 -1.35
CA PHE A 124 13.26 -10.07 -2.58
C PHE A 124 12.71 -8.66 -2.67
N CYS A 125 12.68 -8.12 -3.88
CA CYS A 125 12.17 -6.79 -4.20
C CYS A 125 11.02 -6.90 -5.20
N LEU A 126 10.07 -5.96 -5.12
CA LEU A 126 9.05 -5.79 -6.14
C LEU A 126 9.73 -5.45 -7.47
N ASP A 127 9.39 -6.20 -8.51
CA ASP A 127 10.11 -6.22 -9.77
C ASP A 127 9.14 -6.04 -10.94
N LEU A 128 9.42 -5.08 -11.81
CA LEU A 128 8.76 -4.94 -13.09
C LEU A 128 9.22 -6.08 -14.00
N THR A 129 8.38 -7.12 -14.13
CA THR A 129 8.70 -8.34 -14.87
C THR A 129 9.26 -8.04 -16.26
N ASN A 130 10.51 -8.43 -16.48
CA ASN A 130 11.28 -8.23 -17.71
C ASN A 130 11.43 -6.77 -18.18
N GLY A 131 11.19 -5.78 -17.31
CA GLY A 131 11.15 -4.37 -17.67
C GLY A 131 10.02 -4.00 -18.65
N ASP A 132 9.03 -4.88 -18.84
CA ASP A 132 7.96 -4.68 -19.81
C ASP A 132 6.94 -3.67 -19.28
N VAL A 133 6.82 -2.54 -19.96
CA VAL A 133 5.90 -1.45 -19.63
C VAL A 133 4.50 -1.60 -20.27
N THR A 134 4.21 -2.75 -20.86
CA THR A 134 2.90 -3.05 -21.46
C THR A 134 1.81 -3.13 -20.38
N ASN A 135 0.65 -2.53 -20.67
CA ASN A 135 -0.50 -2.60 -19.76
C ASN A 135 -0.88 -4.05 -19.47
N GLY A 136 -1.06 -4.36 -18.18
CA GLY A 136 -1.39 -5.70 -17.72
C GLY A 136 -0.18 -6.58 -17.46
N ASN A 137 1.06 -6.12 -17.67
CA ASN A 137 2.25 -6.86 -17.24
C ASN A 137 2.21 -7.07 -15.73
N GLN A 138 2.11 -8.32 -15.29
CA GLN A 138 2.05 -8.66 -13.87
C GLN A 138 3.43 -8.39 -13.25
N VAL A 139 3.47 -7.64 -12.17
CA VAL A 139 4.73 -7.46 -11.43
C VAL A 139 5.04 -8.73 -10.63
N GLN A 140 6.29 -8.95 -10.33
CA GLN A 140 6.77 -10.15 -9.64
C GLN A 140 7.64 -9.76 -8.44
N ILE A 141 8.09 -10.77 -7.71
CA ILE A 141 9.30 -10.64 -6.91
C ILE A 141 10.51 -11.17 -7.65
N TRP A 142 11.64 -10.52 -7.43
CA TRP A 142 12.95 -10.99 -7.83
C TRP A 142 13.97 -10.67 -6.74
N GLN A 143 15.09 -11.39 -6.72
CA GLN A 143 16.19 -11.12 -5.81
C GLN A 143 16.59 -9.65 -5.92
N CYS A 144 16.64 -8.95 -4.78
CA CYS A 144 17.04 -7.56 -4.73
C CYS A 144 18.44 -7.40 -5.34
N THR A 145 18.55 -6.53 -6.34
CA THR A 145 19.79 -6.29 -7.09
C THR A 145 20.05 -4.79 -7.13
N ASP A 146 21.24 -4.38 -6.69
CA ASP A 146 21.59 -2.95 -6.64
C ASP A 146 21.69 -2.37 -8.06
N GLY A 147 21.04 -1.22 -8.27
CA GLY A 147 21.01 -0.55 -9.56
C GLY A 147 20.10 -1.19 -10.62
N ASP A 148 19.33 -2.22 -10.27
CA ASP A 148 18.31 -2.78 -11.17
C ASP A 148 17.12 -1.82 -11.30
N VAL A 149 16.99 -1.22 -12.48
CA VAL A 149 15.92 -0.26 -12.78
C VAL A 149 14.52 -0.88 -12.79
N ASN A 150 14.42 -2.21 -12.93
CA ASN A 150 13.13 -2.91 -12.83
C ASN A 150 12.62 -2.97 -11.38
N GLN A 151 13.50 -2.76 -10.40
CA GLN A 151 13.19 -2.82 -8.98
C GLN A 151 13.06 -1.44 -8.33
N ALA A 152 13.26 -0.36 -9.10
CA ALA A 152 13.16 1.02 -8.64
C ALA A 152 11.77 1.61 -8.93
N TRP A 153 11.14 2.18 -7.91
CA TRP A 153 9.77 2.67 -7.91
C TRP A 153 9.68 4.11 -7.38
N VAL A 154 8.84 4.92 -8.03
CA VAL A 154 8.55 6.31 -7.66
C VAL A 154 7.17 6.38 -7.01
N LEU A 155 7.04 7.18 -5.95
CA LEU A 155 5.81 7.37 -5.16
C LEU A 155 5.06 8.67 -5.46
#